data_AF-A0A413HZ06-F1
#
_entry.id   AF-A0A413HZ06-F1
#
_cell.length_a   1.000
_cell.length_b   1.000
_cell.length_c   1.000
_cell.angle_alpha   90.00
_cell.angle_beta   90.00
_cell.angle_gamma   90.00
#
_symmetry.space_group_name_H-M   'P 1'
#
loop_
_entity.id
_entity.type
_entity.pdbx_description
1 polymer ?
#
loop_
_entity_poly.entity_id
_entity_poly.type
_entity_poly.pdbx_seq_one_letter_code
_entity_poly.pdbx_strand_id
1 'polypeptide(L)'
;MRRQKKEITGFLMLAAALTLTACSEKKSAETESETLSEYAAESDFSGVLDVSGDWKSAFEKVLLKECGVKPDHYENLGNGIYEVYVEKDGKVIPYAILDSETGEYHG
;
A
#
# COMPACT_ATOMS: atom_id res chain seq x y z
N MET A 1 -30.80 -2.19 40.84
CA MET A 1 -30.18 -1.87 39.53
C MET A 1 -29.89 -0.37 39.49
N ARG A 2 -28.61 0.04 39.58
CA ARG A 2 -28.19 1.45 39.59
C ARG A 2 -27.36 1.73 38.32
N ARG A 3 -27.88 2.59 37.46
CA ARG A 3 -27.22 3.04 36.22
C ARG A 3 -26.05 3.95 36.58
N GLN A 4 -24.83 3.59 36.22
CA GLN A 4 -23.68 4.49 36.29
C GLN A 4 -23.50 5.18 34.95
N LYS A 5 -23.91 6.44 34.89
CA LYS A 5 -23.46 7.40 33.89
C LYS A 5 -22.15 7.99 34.41
N LYS A 6 -21.07 7.87 33.65
CA LYS A 6 -19.82 8.58 33.89
C LYS A 6 -19.33 9.08 32.54
N GLU A 7 -19.64 10.34 32.30
CA GLU A 7 -19.15 11.19 31.22
C GLU A 7 -17.62 11.22 31.28
N ILE A 8 -16.94 10.91 30.17
CA ILE A 8 -15.48 10.99 30.06
C ILE A 8 -15.16 12.22 29.22
N THR A 9 -15.21 13.38 29.87
CA THR A 9 -14.57 14.60 29.40
C THR A 9 -13.08 14.49 29.72
N GLY A 10 -12.22 14.48 28.70
CA GLY A 10 -10.79 14.30 28.90
C GLY A 10 -9.92 14.81 27.76
N PHE A 11 -9.77 16.14 27.69
CA PHE A 11 -8.58 16.89 27.30
C PHE A 11 -7.87 16.54 25.97
N LEU A 12 -8.39 17.14 24.89
CA LEU A 12 -7.63 17.50 23.70
C LEU A 12 -6.71 18.69 24.05
N MET A 13 -5.42 18.46 24.27
CA MET A 13 -4.39 19.50 24.20
C MET A 13 -3.01 18.87 23.99
N LEU A 14 -2.44 19.06 22.80
CA LEU A 14 -1.04 19.45 22.71
C LEU A 14 -0.82 20.22 21.39
N ALA A 15 -0.93 21.54 21.47
CA ALA A 15 -0.41 22.43 20.44
C ALA A 15 1.13 22.41 20.53
N ALA A 16 1.78 21.79 19.54
CA ALA A 16 3.22 21.97 19.34
C ALA A 16 3.44 23.26 18.54
N ALA A 17 4.03 24.25 19.19
CA ALA A 17 4.34 25.56 18.62
C ALA A 17 5.43 25.43 17.55
N LEU A 18 5.12 25.90 16.33
CA LEU A 18 6.07 26.11 15.24
C LEU A 18 6.96 27.32 15.56
N THR A 19 8.20 27.08 15.99
CA THR A 19 9.25 28.10 15.95
C THR A 19 9.95 28.04 14.60
N LEU A 20 9.57 28.95 13.69
CA LEU A 20 10.25 29.14 12.41
C LEU A 20 11.54 29.95 12.63
N THR A 21 12.66 29.26 12.81
CA THR A 21 14.00 29.86 12.66
C THR A 21 14.44 29.71 11.22
N ALA A 22 14.45 30.83 10.50
CA ALA A 22 15.04 30.97 9.18
C ALA A 22 16.55 30.70 9.23
N CYS A 23 17.06 29.86 8.31
CA CYS A 23 18.24 30.11 7.48
C CYS A 23 18.63 28.89 6.62
N SER A 24 18.74 29.14 5.31
CA SER A 24 19.65 28.51 4.33
C SER A 24 19.41 27.07 3.85
N GLU A 25 18.69 27.00 2.73
CA GLU A 25 19.07 26.30 1.48
C GLU A 25 19.87 25.00 1.62
N LYS A 26 19.19 23.85 1.41
CA LYS A 26 19.70 22.71 0.62
C LYS A 26 18.70 21.54 0.54
N LYS A 27 18.37 21.23 -0.71
CA LYS A 27 17.97 19.94 -1.28
C LYS A 27 16.76 19.23 -0.64
N SER A 28 15.62 19.43 -1.30
CA SER A 28 14.49 18.51 -1.29
C SER A 28 14.95 17.07 -1.56
N ALA A 29 14.67 16.20 -0.60
CA ALA A 29 14.31 14.81 -0.82
C ALA A 29 13.33 14.50 0.30
N GLU A 30 12.05 14.62 -0.06
CA GLU A 30 10.91 14.32 0.78
C GLU A 30 11.03 12.85 1.19
N THR A 31 11.35 12.67 2.46
CA THR A 31 11.14 11.43 3.20
C THR A 31 9.65 11.37 3.46
N GLU A 32 8.90 10.93 2.47
CA GLU A 32 7.53 10.47 2.68
C GLU A 32 7.61 9.05 3.23
N SER A 33 7.53 9.02 4.55
CA SER A 33 7.17 7.87 5.35
C SER A 33 5.75 7.44 4.98
N GLU A 34 5.62 6.56 4.00
CA GLU A 34 4.42 5.73 3.87
C GLU A 34 4.65 4.41 4.63
N THR A 35 4.29 4.46 5.91
CA THR A 35 3.84 3.28 6.64
C THR A 35 2.57 2.76 5.98
N LEU A 36 2.71 1.84 5.02
CA LEU A 36 1.63 0.96 4.61
C LEU A 36 2.14 -0.49 4.68
N SER A 37 1.44 -1.28 5.49
CA SER A 37 1.31 -2.71 5.28
C SER A 37 2.55 -3.60 5.54
N GLU A 38 2.91 -3.73 6.82
CA GLU A 38 3.59 -4.94 7.32
C GLU A 38 2.59 -6.11 7.36
N TYR A 39 2.10 -6.52 6.18
CA TYR A 39 1.45 -7.81 5.92
C TYR A 39 1.66 -8.29 4.48
N ALA A 40 2.79 -7.91 3.87
CA ALA A 40 3.33 -8.63 2.72
C ALA A 40 3.64 -10.06 3.19
N ALA A 41 2.80 -11.00 2.77
CA ALA A 41 2.99 -12.40 3.05
C ALA A 41 4.22 -12.91 2.30
N GLU A 42 5.41 -12.71 2.88
CA GLU A 42 6.70 -13.41 2.67
C GLU A 42 6.83 -14.04 1.26
N SER A 43 6.73 -13.21 0.22
CA SER A 43 6.82 -13.65 -1.17
C SER A 43 7.75 -12.69 -1.87
N ASP A 44 9.05 -12.98 -1.85
CA ASP A 44 10.08 -12.22 -2.58
C ASP A 44 9.86 -12.41 -4.10
N PHE A 45 8.84 -11.75 -4.65
CA PHE A 45 8.33 -11.94 -5.99
C PHE A 45 8.27 -10.61 -6.72
N SER A 46 9.23 -10.38 -7.61
CA SER A 46 9.34 -9.15 -8.39
C SER A 46 9.79 -9.44 -9.80
N GLY A 47 9.49 -8.51 -10.72
CA GLY A 47 9.86 -8.66 -12.11
C GLY A 47 9.22 -7.60 -13.00
N VAL A 48 9.30 -7.83 -14.31
CA VAL A 48 8.78 -6.93 -15.34
C VAL A 48 7.91 -7.72 -16.30
N LEU A 49 6.71 -7.22 -16.59
CA LEU A 49 5.77 -7.78 -17.56
C LEU A 49 5.99 -7.18 -18.95
N ASP A 50 5.64 -7.96 -19.97
CA ASP A 50 5.38 -7.40 -21.30
C ASP A 50 3.99 -6.74 -21.30
N VAL A 51 3.97 -5.40 -21.27
CA VAL A 51 2.76 -4.57 -21.26
C VAL A 51 2.27 -4.18 -22.66
N SER A 52 2.76 -4.83 -23.72
CA SER A 52 2.27 -4.57 -25.10
C SER A 52 0.78 -4.92 -25.31
N GLY A 53 0.17 -5.65 -24.37
CA GLY A 53 -1.25 -6.03 -24.38
C GLY A 53 -1.95 -5.73 -23.05
N ASP A 54 -2.97 -6.52 -22.72
CA ASP A 54 -3.66 -6.40 -21.44
C ASP A 54 -2.75 -6.86 -20.28
N TRP A 55 -2.21 -5.89 -19.55
CA TRP A 55 -1.29 -6.14 -18.45
C TRP A 55 -1.92 -6.99 -17.34
N LYS A 56 -3.25 -6.93 -17.13
CA LYS A 56 -3.93 -7.74 -16.11
C LYS A 56 -3.84 -9.22 -16.46
N SER A 57 -4.22 -9.56 -17.69
CA SER A 57 -4.09 -10.92 -18.21
C SER A 57 -2.64 -11.43 -18.21
N ALA A 58 -1.66 -10.55 -18.43
CA ALA A 58 -0.25 -10.91 -18.35
C ALA A 58 0.17 -11.19 -16.89
N PHE A 59 -0.20 -10.32 -15.96
CA PHE A 59 0.12 -10.47 -14.55
C PHE A 59 -0.56 -11.67 -13.90
N GLU A 60 -1.84 -11.94 -14.22
CA GLU A 60 -2.56 -13.12 -13.72
C GLU A 60 -1.88 -14.43 -14.08
N LYS A 61 -1.33 -14.53 -15.30
CA LYS A 61 -0.56 -15.70 -15.73
C LYS A 61 0.70 -15.87 -14.90
N VAL A 62 1.37 -14.75 -14.60
CA VAL A 62 2.58 -14.72 -13.79
C VAL A 62 2.28 -15.12 -12.34
N LEU A 63 1.27 -14.54 -11.70
CA LEU A 63 0.82 -14.91 -10.35
C LEU A 63 0.42 -16.38 -10.27
N LEU A 64 -0.31 -16.90 -11.25
CA LEU A 64 -0.73 -18.30 -11.25
C LEU A 64 0.46 -19.24 -11.44
N LYS A 65 1.41 -18.90 -12.32
CA LYS A 65 2.57 -19.74 -12.65
C LYS A 65 3.61 -19.77 -11.54
N GLU A 66 3.95 -18.61 -10.98
CA GLU A 66 5.05 -18.46 -10.03
C GLU A 66 4.57 -18.55 -8.58
N CYS A 67 3.39 -18.01 -8.27
CA CYS A 67 2.86 -17.95 -6.90
C CYS A 67 1.70 -18.91 -6.63
N GLY A 68 1.09 -19.49 -7.68
CA GLY A 68 -0.06 -20.40 -7.54
C GLY A 68 -1.34 -19.72 -7.05
N VAL A 69 -1.40 -18.39 -7.07
CA VAL A 69 -2.56 -17.59 -6.63
C VAL A 69 -3.21 -16.87 -7.80
N LYS A 70 -4.42 -16.36 -7.58
CA LYS A 70 -5.13 -15.45 -8.49
C LYS A 70 -5.46 -14.16 -7.74
N PRO A 71 -5.48 -13.02 -8.43
CA PRO A 71 -5.96 -11.79 -7.84
C PRO A 71 -7.45 -11.92 -7.51
N ASP A 72 -7.82 -11.40 -6.35
CA ASP A 72 -9.20 -11.10 -5.96
C ASP A 72 -9.65 -9.80 -6.63
N HIS A 73 -8.85 -8.73 -6.48
CA HIS A 73 -9.07 -7.47 -7.16
C HIS A 73 -7.78 -6.65 -7.30
N TYR A 74 -7.92 -5.54 -8.03
CA TYR A 74 -6.88 -4.54 -8.23
C TYR A 74 -7.40 -3.19 -7.73
N GLU A 75 -6.68 -2.57 -6.82
CA GLU A 75 -6.94 -1.20 -6.39
C GLU A 75 -6.07 -0.24 -7.20
N ASN A 76 -6.68 0.81 -7.77
CA ASN A 76 -5.95 1.82 -8.54
C ASN A 76 -5.46 2.91 -7.58
N LEU A 77 -4.15 3.03 -7.44
CA LEU A 77 -3.51 4.05 -6.59
C LEU A 77 -3.23 5.36 -7.34
N GLY A 78 -3.44 5.38 -8.66
CA GLY A 78 -3.16 6.51 -9.55
C GLY A 78 -1.86 6.34 -10.34
N ASN A 79 -1.69 7.15 -11.39
CA ASN A 79 -0.47 7.18 -12.24
C ASN A 79 -0.06 5.80 -12.79
N GLY A 80 -1.04 4.96 -13.14
CA GLY A 80 -0.76 3.61 -13.64
C GLY A 80 -0.33 2.61 -12.57
N ILE A 81 -0.27 2.99 -11.29
CA ILE A 81 0.08 2.10 -10.18
C ILE A 81 -1.17 1.42 -9.62
N TYR A 82 -1.06 0.11 -9.40
CA TYR A 82 -2.11 -0.73 -8.84
C TYR A 82 -1.58 -1.55 -7.67
N GLU A 83 -2.35 -1.61 -6.59
CA GLU A 83 -2.16 -2.61 -5.53
C GLU A 83 -3.02 -3.84 -5.86
N VAL A 84 -2.40 -5.01 -5.82
CA VAL A 84 -3.04 -6.28 -6.16
C VAL A 84 -3.36 -7.03 -4.88
N TYR A 85 -4.61 -7.43 -4.72
CA TYR A 85 -5.08 -8.20 -3.59
C TYR A 85 -5.37 -9.64 -3.99
N VAL A 86 -5.11 -10.58 -3.09
CA VAL A 86 -5.41 -12.01 -3.24
C VAL A 86 -6.17 -12.53 -2.02
N GLU A 87 -6.95 -13.59 -2.19
CA GLU A 87 -7.55 -14.31 -1.06
C GLU A 87 -6.59 -15.38 -0.53
N LYS A 88 -6.19 -15.28 0.75
CA LYS A 88 -5.49 -16.33 1.50
C LYS A 88 -6.22 -16.57 2.82
N ASP A 89 -6.51 -17.84 3.12
CA ASP A 89 -7.21 -18.25 4.34
C ASP A 89 -8.53 -17.50 4.62
N GLY A 90 -9.30 -17.23 3.57
CA GLY A 90 -10.58 -16.50 3.64
C GLY A 90 -10.42 -15.00 3.95
N LYS A 91 -9.22 -14.45 3.79
CA LYS A 91 -8.92 -13.02 3.95
C LYS A 91 -8.36 -12.47 2.65
N VAL A 92 -8.84 -11.31 2.25
CA VAL A 92 -8.28 -10.54 1.13
C VAL A 92 -7.11 -9.71 1.66
N ILE A 93 -5.92 -9.94 1.12
CA ILE A 93 -4.67 -9.28 1.51
C ILE A 93 -3.93 -8.76 0.25
N PRO A 94 -3.18 -7.65 0.31
CA PRO A 94 -2.36 -7.11 -0.72
C PRO A 94 -1.17 -8.04 -0.87
N TYR A 95 -0.71 -8.08 -2.09
CA TYR A 95 0.15 -9.13 -2.55
C TYR A 95 1.25 -8.60 -3.44
N ALA A 96 0.98 -7.54 -4.19
CA ALA A 96 1.98 -6.86 -4.99
C ALA A 96 1.54 -5.44 -5.31
N ILE A 97 2.51 -4.56 -5.54
CA ILE A 97 2.31 -3.29 -6.26
C ILE A 97 2.82 -3.49 -7.68
N LEU A 98 2.05 -2.99 -8.66
CA LEU A 98 2.34 -3.10 -10.08
C LEU A 98 2.19 -1.75 -10.76
N ASP A 99 3.18 -1.38 -11.58
CA ASP A 99 3.12 -0.28 -12.52
C ASP A 99 2.66 -0.80 -13.89
N SER A 100 1.48 -0.37 -14.33
CA SER A 100 0.89 -0.79 -15.59
C SER A 100 1.48 -0.12 -16.83
N GLU A 101 2.22 0.98 -16.66
CA GLU A 101 2.91 1.68 -17.76
C GLU A 101 4.25 1.00 -18.07
N THR A 102 4.98 0.57 -17.04
CA THR A 102 6.29 -0.07 -17.19
C THR A 102 6.24 -1.60 -17.13
N GLY A 103 5.21 -2.16 -16.51
CA GLY A 103 5.07 -3.59 -16.23
C GLY A 103 5.85 -4.05 -15.00
N GLU A 104 6.52 -3.15 -14.28
CA GLU A 104 7.26 -3.49 -13.06
C GLU A 104 6.30 -3.89 -11.94
N TYR A 105 6.63 -4.96 -11.20
CA TYR A 105 5.85 -5.38 -10.04
C TYR A 105 6.75 -5.86 -8.89
N HIS A 106 6.25 -5.68 -7.67
CA HIS A 106 6.90 -6.06 -6.42
C HIS A 106 5.86 -6.60 -5.43
N GLY A 107 6.01 -7.85 -5.01
CA GLY A 107 5.23 -8.50 -3.95
C GLY A 107 6.05 -8.90 -2.74
#